data_AF-A0A936W2L2-F1
#
_entry.id   AF-A0A936W2L2-F1
#
_cell.length_a   1.000
_cell.length_b   1.000
_cell.length_c   1.000
_cell.angle_alpha   90.00
_cell.angle_beta   90.00
_cell.angle_gamma   90.00
#
_symmetry.space_group_name_H-M   'P 1'
#
loop_
_entity.id
_entity.type
_entity.pdbx_description
1 polymer ?
#
loop_
_entity_poly.entity_id
_entity_poly.type
_entity_poly.pdbx_seq_one_letter_code
_entity_poly.pdbx_strand_id
1 'polypeptide(L)'
;YSIMWQDGSDQSSIVANQAATYSCKSAMNGTESDELILDCDTRVPLLNLAPAISWCPGDIVTLDASQPFAAQYIWSTVTTPSIQIITPDVYIMM
;
A
#
# COMPACT_ATOMS: atom_id res chain seq x y z
N TYR A 1 -28.53 -17.62 -18.85
CA TYR A 1 -27.46 -16.80 -18.27
C TYR A 1 -26.95 -17.57 -17.09
N SER A 2 -25.78 -18.21 -17.21
CA SER A 2 -25.15 -18.90 -16.08
C SER A 2 -23.98 -18.05 -15.63
N ILE A 3 -23.90 -17.74 -14.34
CA ILE A 3 -22.75 -17.13 -13.69
C ILE A 3 -22.10 -18.24 -12.86
N MET A 4 -20.78 -18.30 -12.85
CA MET A 4 -20.02 -19.23 -12.02
C MET A 4 -18.80 -18.53 -11.46
N TRP A 5 -18.74 -18.43 -10.14
CA TRP A 5 -17.60 -17.91 -9.39
C TRP A 5 -16.57 -19.00 -9.13
N GLN A 6 -15.36 -18.59 -8.74
CA GLN A 6 -14.27 -19.50 -8.40
C GLN A 6 -14.56 -20.41 -7.19
N ASP A 7 -15.50 -20.03 -6.31
CA ASP A 7 -15.95 -20.83 -5.18
C ASP A 7 -17.09 -21.81 -5.54
N GLY A 8 -17.52 -21.81 -6.81
CA GLY A 8 -18.63 -22.63 -7.31
C GLY A 8 -20.00 -21.99 -7.15
N SER A 9 -20.09 -20.77 -6.62
CA SER A 9 -21.34 -20.02 -6.49
C SER A 9 -21.85 -19.51 -7.84
N ASP A 10 -23.17 -19.40 -7.99
CA ASP A 10 -23.86 -18.80 -9.14
C ASP A 10 -24.59 -17.50 -8.79
N GLN A 11 -24.33 -16.95 -7.60
CA GLN A 11 -24.91 -15.69 -7.13
C GLN A 11 -24.47 -14.51 -8.00
N SER A 12 -25.26 -13.43 -8.03
CA SER A 12 -24.88 -12.20 -8.76
C SER A 12 -23.71 -11.43 -8.11
N SER A 13 -23.30 -11.82 -6.91
CA SER A 13 -22.22 -11.17 -6.15
C SER A 13 -21.53 -12.16 -5.20
N ILE A 14 -20.23 -11.94 -4.96
CA ILE A 14 -19.44 -12.64 -3.95
C ILE A 14 -18.87 -11.64 -2.95
N VAL A 15 -18.79 -12.00 -1.67
CA VAL A 15 -18.15 -11.17 -0.64
C VAL A 15 -16.67 -11.49 -0.60
N ALA A 16 -15.84 -10.53 -0.99
CA ALA A 16 -14.39 -10.66 -0.94
C ALA A 16 -13.86 -10.14 0.41
N ASN A 17 -13.51 -11.05 1.33
CA ASN A 17 -13.04 -10.71 2.68
C ASN A 17 -11.56 -11.02 2.93
N GLN A 18 -10.88 -11.63 1.95
CA GLN A 18 -9.49 -12.04 2.04
C GLN A 18 -8.75 -11.72 0.75
N ALA A 19 -7.45 -11.44 0.87
CA ALA A 19 -6.55 -11.31 -0.27
C ALA A 19 -6.55 -12.62 -1.06
N ALA A 20 -7.07 -12.57 -2.29
CA ALA A 20 -7.20 -13.71 -3.18
C ALA A 20 -7.52 -13.22 -4.60
N THR A 21 -7.36 -14.10 -5.58
CA THR A 21 -7.91 -13.88 -6.92
C THR A 21 -9.34 -14.37 -6.97
N TYR A 22 -10.26 -13.47 -7.32
CA TYR A 22 -11.67 -13.75 -7.55
C TYR A 22 -11.89 -13.83 -9.06
N SER A 23 -12.54 -14.89 -9.55
CA SER A 23 -12.80 -15.04 -10.97
C SER A 23 -14.25 -15.42 -11.23
N CYS A 24 -14.81 -14.82 -12.27
CA CYS A 24 -16.21 -15.00 -12.65
C CYS A 24 -16.27 -15.45 -14.10
N LYS A 25 -17.08 -16.47 -14.37
CA LYS A 25 -17.36 -16.96 -15.72
C LYS A 25 -18.84 -16.79 -16.03
N SER A 26 -19.15 -16.23 -17.19
CA SER A 26 -20.52 -16.11 -17.68
C SER A 26 -20.70 -16.87 -18.99
N ALA A 27 -21.82 -17.57 -19.12
CA ALA A 27 -22.23 -18.27 -20.33
C ALA A 27 -23.62 -17.79 -20.76
N MET A 28 -23.67 -16.94 -21.78
CA MET A 28 -24.92 -16.50 -22.41
C MET A 28 -24.96 -16.76 -23.92
N ASN A 29 -23.82 -16.71 -24.61
CA ASN A 29 -23.64 -17.05 -26.04
C ASN A 29 -22.13 -17.06 -26.37
N GLY A 30 -21.34 -17.71 -25.52
CA GLY A 30 -19.90 -17.58 -25.44
C GLY A 30 -19.46 -17.67 -23.98
N THR A 31 -18.23 -18.11 -23.74
CA THR A 31 -17.65 -18.15 -22.40
C THR A 31 -16.83 -16.88 -22.21
N GLU A 32 -17.35 -15.95 -21.43
CA GLU A 32 -16.62 -14.75 -21.00
C GLU A 32 -16.13 -14.99 -19.58
N SER A 33 -14.88 -14.65 -19.31
CA SER A 33 -14.28 -14.76 -17.98
C SER A 33 -13.59 -13.48 -17.58
N ASP A 34 -13.77 -13.06 -16.33
CA ASP A 34 -13.11 -11.91 -15.75
C ASP A 34 -12.43 -12.29 -14.43
N GLU A 35 -11.34 -11.61 -14.11
CA GLU A 35 -10.50 -11.88 -12.94
C GLU A 35 -10.17 -10.57 -12.20
N LEU A 36 -10.37 -10.60 -10.88
CA LEU A 36 -10.03 -9.52 -9.96
C LEU A 36 -9.06 -10.05 -8.90
N ILE A 37 -7.89 -9.43 -8.81
CA ILE A 37 -6.92 -9.73 -7.75
C ILE A 37 -7.17 -8.76 -6.60
N LEU A 38 -7.62 -9.29 -5.45
CA LEU A 38 -7.69 -8.53 -4.22
C LEU A 38 -6.39 -8.76 -3.45
N ASP A 39 -5.65 -7.68 -3.23
CA ASP A 39 -4.48 -7.66 -2.34
C ASP A 39 -4.79 -6.83 -1.09
N CYS A 40 -4.33 -7.29 0.06
CA CYS A 40 -4.51 -6.64 1.35
C CYS A 40 -3.16 -6.65 2.05
N ASP A 41 -2.52 -5.48 2.10
CA ASP A 41 -1.30 -5.31 2.87
C ASP A 41 -1.65 -5.16 4.35
N THR A 42 -1.39 -6.20 5.15
CA THR A 42 -1.62 -6.20 6.59
C THR A 42 -0.43 -5.65 7.38
N ARG A 43 0.63 -5.19 6.71
CA ARG A 43 1.85 -4.73 7.38
C ARG A 43 1.66 -3.30 7.85
N VAL A 44 1.92 -3.09 9.15
CA VAL A 44 1.91 -1.76 9.75
C VAL A 44 3.30 -1.15 9.61
N PRO A 45 3.43 0.07 9.06
CA PRO A 45 4.70 0.77 9.03
C PRO A 45 5.26 0.95 10.44
N LEU A 46 6.48 0.49 10.68
CA LEU A 46 7.18 0.78 11.93
C LEU A 46 8.11 1.96 11.68
N LEU A 47 7.72 3.14 12.18
CA LEU A 47 8.52 4.35 12.08
C LEU A 47 9.15 4.66 13.43
N ASN A 48 10.48 4.54 13.52
CA ASN A 48 11.25 4.84 14.72
C ASN A 48 12.16 6.04 14.48
N LEU A 49 11.56 7.21 14.31
CA LEU A 49 12.29 8.48 14.26
C LEU A 49 12.38 9.06 15.67
N ALA A 50 13.55 9.58 16.02
CA ALA A 50 13.69 10.34 17.26
C ALA A 50 12.79 11.60 17.19
N PRO A 51 12.05 11.93 18.27
CA PRO A 51 11.14 13.09 18.28
C PRO A 51 11.87 14.43 18.19
N ALA A 52 13.16 14.46 18.57
CA ALA A 52 14.04 15.59 18.37
C ALA A 52 15.46 15.09 18.13
N ILE A 53 16.16 15.71 17.17
CA ILE A 53 17.57 15.45 16.90
C ILE A 53 18.31 16.76 17.14
N SER A 54 19.19 16.77 18.14
CA SER A 54 20.12 17.88 18.33
C SER A 54 21.20 17.83 17.26
N TRP A 55 21.47 18.96 16.63
CA TRP A 55 22.29 19.04 15.43
C TRP A 55 23.16 20.28 15.43
N CYS A 56 24.37 20.19 14.85
CA CYS A 56 25.29 21.31 14.74
C CYS A 56 25.25 21.92 13.33
N PRO A 57 25.49 23.23 13.18
CA PRO A 57 25.60 23.86 11.86
C PRO A 57 26.68 23.18 11.01
N GLY A 58 26.30 22.67 9.84
CA GLY A 58 27.20 22.01 8.90
C GLY A 58 27.21 20.49 8.95
N ASP A 59 26.53 19.88 9.92
CA ASP A 59 26.27 18.44 9.89
C ASP A 59 25.25 18.12 8.77
N ILE A 60 24.90 16.84 8.57
CA ILE A 60 23.81 16.38 7.68
C ILE A 60 23.02 15.34 8.47
N VAL A 61 21.72 15.56 8.73
CA VAL A 61 20.85 14.53 9.31
C VAL A 61 20.13 13.81 8.18
N THR A 62 20.22 12.49 8.16
CA THR A 62 19.38 11.66 7.28
C THR A 62 18.26 11.06 8.11
N LEU A 63 17.01 11.36 7.76
CA LEU A 63 15.85 10.63 8.27
C LEU A 63 15.48 9.56 7.25
N ASP A 64 15.45 8.30 7.69
CA ASP A 64 15.10 7.15 6.88
C ASP A 64 13.86 6.48 7.47
N ALA A 65 12.77 6.50 6.69
CA ALA A 65 11.50 5.87 7.04
C ALA A 65 11.27 4.57 6.25
N SER A 66 12.27 4.09 5.50
CA SER A 66 12.12 2.95 4.59
C SER A 66 11.52 1.72 5.28
N GLN A 67 10.53 1.14 4.61
CA GLN A 67 9.85 -0.07 5.01
C GLN A 67 10.32 -1.24 4.13
N PRO A 68 10.32 -2.49 4.65
CA PRO A 68 10.66 -3.68 3.87
C PRO A 68 9.57 -4.06 2.84
N PHE A 69 8.59 -3.19 2.64
CA PHE A 69 7.44 -3.38 1.76
C PHE A 69 7.08 -2.09 1.03
N ALA A 70 6.22 -2.22 0.02
CA ALA A 70 5.71 -1.07 -0.72
C ALA A 70 4.85 -0.20 0.20
N ALA A 71 5.38 0.95 0.58
CA ALA A 71 4.69 1.94 1.37
C ALA A 71 4.67 3.28 0.62
N GLN A 72 3.66 4.09 0.88
CA GLN A 72 3.61 5.47 0.41
C GLN A 72 4.22 6.37 1.48
N TYR A 73 5.05 7.32 1.04
CA TYR A 73 5.73 8.26 1.92
C TYR A 73 5.29 9.67 1.56
N ILE A 74 4.83 10.42 2.56
CA ILE A 74 4.47 11.83 2.39
C ILE A 74 5.21 12.59 3.47
N TRP A 75 6.32 13.22 3.10
CA TRP A 75 6.98 14.22 3.95
C TRP A 75 6.46 15.61 3.60
N SER A 76 6.64 16.55 4.53
CA SER A 76 6.34 17.97 4.29
C SER A 76 7.08 18.55 3.07
N THR A 77 8.19 17.96 2.65
CA THR A 77 9.02 18.44 1.54
C THR A 77 9.04 17.54 0.31
N VAL A 78 8.93 16.21 0.47
CA VAL A 78 9.11 15.23 -0.61
C VAL A 78 8.32 13.95 -0.34
N THR A 79 8.24 13.07 -1.33
CA THR A 79 7.56 11.77 -1.24
C THR A 79 8.53 10.57 -1.26
N THR A 80 9.79 10.79 -0.89
CA THR A 80 10.84 9.77 -0.88
C THR A 80 10.93 9.04 0.47
N PRO A 81 11.42 7.78 0.52
CA PRO A 81 11.56 7.03 1.77
C PRO A 81 12.58 7.62 2.74
N SER A 82 13.56 8.37 2.24
CA SER A 82 14.58 9.05 3.03
C SER A 82 14.66 10.53 2.66
N ILE A 83 14.96 11.38 3.64
CA ILE A 83 15.21 12.81 3.45
C ILE A 83 16.51 13.23 4.14
N GLN A 84 17.23 14.16 3.52
CA GLN A 84 18.41 14.79 4.12
C GLN A 84 18.05 16.20 4.57
N ILE A 85 18.26 16.48 5.84
CA ILE A 85 18.02 17.77 6.46
C ILE A 85 19.35 18.50 6.55
N ILE A 86 19.42 19.65 5.85
CA ILE A 86 20.59 20.54 5.80
C ILE A 86 20.32 21.91 6.43
N THR A 87 19.07 22.17 6.84
CA THR A 87 18.64 23.41 7.50
C THR A 87 17.80 23.08 8.73
N PRO A 88 17.97 23.80 9.84
CA PRO A 88 17.14 23.61 11.02
C PRO A 88 15.71 24.07 10.72
N ASP A 89 14.80 23.12 10.56
CA ASP A 89 13.37 23.34 10.38
C ASP A 89 12.57 22.14 10.90
N VAL A 90 11.24 22.27 10.95
CA VAL A 90 10.32 21.20 11.35
C VAL A 90 9.92 20.37 10.13
N TYR A 91 10.21 19.07 10.17
CA TYR A 91 9.84 18.11 9.14
C TYR A 91 8.85 17.09 9.70
N ILE A 92 7.73 16.87 9.01
CA ILE A 92 6.62 16.00 9.45
C ILE A 92 6.34 14.98 8.35
N MET A 93 6.06 13.73 8.73
CA MET A 93 5.55 12.67 7.86
C MET A 93 4.03 12.51 8.07
N MET A 94 3.26 12.44 6.99
CA MET A 94 1.80 12.35 6.96
C MET A 94 1.31 11.00 6.45
#